data_AF-A0A517VUE9-F1
#
_entry.id   AF-A0A517VUE9-F1
#
_cell.length_a   1.000
_cell.length_b   1.000
_cell.length_c   1.000
_cell.angle_alpha   90.00
_cell.angle_beta   90.00
_cell.angle_gamma   90.00
#
_symmetry.space_group_name_H-M   'P 1'
#
loop_
_entity.id
_entity.type
_entity.pdbx_description
1 polymer ?
#
loop_
_entity_poly.entity_id
_entity_poly.type
_entity_poly.pdbx_seq_one_letter_code
_entity_poly.pdbx_strand_id
1 'polypeptide(L)'
;MTENNSATLIVGTLAAKLCFEWAEYDGDDCFDRYLVQYLESEDIVEQFQFGPCSTHSIRKIESFLKGETDSVESGFRIPQIIYCDLNRVGDSLDFHVYSTELSLDKRMEVKFEIIEFERSFLNFYDQK
;
A
#
# COMPACT_ATOMS: atom_id res chain seq x y z
N MET A 1 -8.56 -24.54 -7.81
CA MET A 1 -7.51 -23.80 -7.10
C MET A 1 -7.92 -22.35 -7.21
N THR A 2 -8.35 -21.73 -6.12
CA THR A 2 -8.55 -20.28 -6.08
C THR A 2 -7.18 -19.68 -6.29
N GLU A 3 -6.90 -19.23 -7.51
CA GLU A 3 -5.76 -18.40 -7.78
C GLU A 3 -5.94 -17.18 -6.88
N ASN A 4 -5.12 -17.10 -5.83
CA ASN A 4 -5.04 -15.88 -5.05
C ASN A 4 -4.68 -14.77 -6.07
N ASN A 5 -5.42 -13.67 -6.01
CA ASN A 5 -5.39 -12.53 -6.94
C ASN A 5 -5.16 -11.25 -6.14
N SER A 6 -4.08 -11.25 -5.36
CA SER A 6 -3.79 -10.25 -4.35
C SER A 6 -2.29 -10.04 -4.12
N ALA A 7 -1.97 -8.93 -3.48
CA ALA A 7 -0.66 -8.67 -2.90
C ALA A 7 -0.82 -8.07 -1.51
N THR A 8 0.12 -8.35 -0.64
CA THR A 8 0.13 -7.85 0.74
C THR A 8 1.52 -7.32 1.08
N LEU A 9 1.57 -6.17 1.74
CA LEU A 9 2.79 -5.63 2.34
C LEU A 9 2.51 -5.30 3.81
N ILE A 10 3.38 -5.73 4.71
CA ILE A 10 3.34 -5.36 6.13
C ILE A 10 4.68 -4.74 6.51
N VAL A 11 4.64 -3.49 6.99
CA VAL A 11 5.83 -2.73 7.43
C VAL A 11 5.61 -2.20 8.83
N GLY A 12 6.61 -2.32 9.69
CA GLY A 12 6.56 -1.84 11.07
C GLY A 12 7.10 -2.86 12.06
N THR A 13 6.53 -2.84 13.26
CA THR A 13 6.82 -3.78 14.34
C THR A 13 5.53 -4.41 14.84
N LEU A 14 5.63 -5.43 15.71
CA LEU A 14 4.45 -5.98 16.38
C LEU A 14 3.67 -4.95 17.19
N ALA A 15 4.30 -3.86 17.64
CA ALA A 15 3.62 -2.82 18.42
C ALA A 15 2.89 -1.79 17.55
N ALA A 16 3.39 -1.53 16.33
CA ALA A 16 2.82 -0.56 15.40
C ALA A 16 3.21 -0.94 13.96
N LYS A 17 2.22 -1.21 13.11
CA LYS A 17 2.43 -1.69 11.74
C LYS A 17 1.41 -1.09 10.75
N LEU A 18 1.86 -0.92 9.52
CA LEU A 18 1.01 -0.63 8.37
C LEU A 18 0.84 -1.91 7.55
N CYS A 19 -0.41 -2.23 7.23
CA CYS A 19 -0.78 -3.36 6.38
C CYS A 19 -1.41 -2.81 5.10
N PHE A 20 -0.80 -3.11 3.97
CA PHE A 20 -1.26 -2.76 2.63
C PHE A 20 -1.79 -4.02 1.96
N GLU A 21 -2.98 -3.93 1.38
CA GLU A 21 -3.63 -5.04 0.71
C GLU A 21 -4.16 -4.59 -0.65
N TRP A 22 -3.66 -5.23 -1.70
CA TRP A 22 -4.22 -5.19 -3.05
C TRP A 22 -4.96 -6.50 -3.28
N ALA A 23 -6.23 -6.44 -3.65
CA ALA A 23 -7.05 -7.62 -3.82
C ALA A 23 -7.93 -7.49 -5.08
N GLU A 24 -8.47 -8.63 -5.52
CA GLU A 24 -9.36 -8.68 -6.69
C GLU A 24 -8.64 -8.21 -7.96
N TYR A 25 -7.48 -8.81 -8.25
CA TYR A 25 -6.79 -8.61 -9.54
C TYR A 25 -7.69 -9.04 -10.70
N ASP A 26 -7.86 -8.14 -11.68
CA ASP A 26 -8.75 -8.32 -12.83
C ASP A 26 -8.19 -9.22 -13.93
N GLY A 27 -6.90 -9.55 -13.86
CA GLY A 27 -6.19 -10.38 -14.83
C GLY A 27 -5.44 -9.61 -15.92
N ASP A 28 -5.47 -8.28 -15.91
CA ASP A 28 -4.72 -7.42 -16.85
C ASP A 28 -3.69 -6.56 -16.10
N ASP A 29 -4.12 -5.46 -15.48
CA ASP A 29 -3.19 -4.52 -14.85
C ASP A 29 -3.73 -3.83 -13.62
N CYS A 30 -4.92 -4.20 -13.12
CA CYS A 30 -5.59 -3.53 -12.01
C CYS A 30 -6.09 -4.49 -10.93
N PHE A 31 -6.09 -3.99 -9.70
CA PHE A 31 -6.81 -4.55 -8.57
C PHE A 31 -8.08 -3.73 -8.36
N ASP A 32 -9.22 -4.36 -8.12
CA ASP A 32 -10.45 -3.62 -7.79
C ASP A 32 -10.42 -3.02 -6.38
N ARG A 33 -9.57 -3.57 -5.50
CA ARG A 33 -9.45 -3.15 -4.11
C ARG A 33 -8.00 -2.86 -3.71
N TYR A 34 -7.79 -1.65 -3.19
CA TYR A 34 -6.60 -1.27 -2.44
C TYR A 34 -6.99 -0.68 -1.07
N LEU A 35 -6.47 -1.31 -0.01
CA LEU A 35 -6.73 -1.01 1.39
C LEU A 35 -5.40 -0.80 2.13
N VAL A 36 -5.34 0.20 3.01
CA VAL A 36 -4.25 0.35 3.97
C VAL A 36 -4.81 0.48 5.37
N GLN A 37 -4.24 -0.26 6.31
CA GLN A 37 -4.59 -0.24 7.72
C GLN A 37 -3.37 0.12 8.56
N TYR A 38 -3.58 0.98 9.57
CA TYR A 38 -2.62 1.20 10.64
C TYR A 38 -3.10 0.47 11.88
N LEU A 39 -2.27 -0.43 12.40
CA LEU A 39 -2.55 -1.22 13.58
C LEU A 39 -1.59 -0.85 14.69
N GLU A 40 -2.13 -0.71 15.90
CA GLU A 40 -1.36 -0.71 17.13
C GLU A 40 -1.58 -2.05 17.82
N SER A 41 -0.50 -2.81 18.01
CA SER A 41 -0.58 -4.23 18.34
C SER A 41 -1.41 -5.03 17.32
N GLU A 42 -2.64 -5.40 17.67
CA GLU A 42 -3.59 -6.11 16.78
C GLU A 42 -4.89 -5.32 16.56
N ASP A 43 -5.00 -4.12 17.13
CA ASP A 43 -6.19 -3.28 16.99
C ASP A 43 -6.02 -2.37 15.77
N ILE A 44 -7.05 -2.34 14.91
CA ILE A 44 -7.09 -1.41 13.77
C ILE A 44 -7.43 -0.01 14.30
N VAL A 45 -6.46 0.89 14.24
CA VAL A 45 -6.61 2.28 14.70
C VAL A 45 -7.11 3.18 13.58
N GLU A 46 -6.59 2.98 12.37
CA GLU A 46 -7.02 3.72 11.18
C GLU A 46 -7.10 2.79 9.96
N GLN A 47 -8.00 3.09 9.04
CA GLN A 47 -8.20 2.33 7.81
C GLN A 47 -8.56 3.25 6.64
N PHE A 48 -7.91 3.04 5.50
CA PHE A 48 -8.07 3.83 4.28
C PHE A 48 -8.32 2.93 3.08
N GLN A 49 -9.42 3.18 2.36
CA GLN A 49 -9.76 2.45 1.14
C GLN A 49 -9.63 3.35 -0.08
N PHE A 50 -8.70 3.00 -0.96
CA PHE A 50 -8.35 3.75 -2.17
C PHE A 50 -9.09 3.24 -3.40
N GLY A 51 -9.73 2.08 -3.34
CA GLY A 51 -10.49 1.52 -4.47
C GLY A 51 -9.56 0.91 -5.52
N PRO A 52 -9.92 0.98 -6.82
CA PRO A 52 -9.14 0.35 -7.86
C PRO A 52 -7.73 0.91 -7.98
N CYS A 53 -6.74 0.04 -8.15
CA CYS A 53 -5.33 0.41 -8.18
C CYS A 53 -4.57 -0.40 -9.22
N SER A 54 -3.81 0.28 -10.08
CA SER A 54 -2.97 -0.41 -11.07
C SER A 54 -1.84 -1.17 -10.37
N THR A 55 -1.48 -2.34 -10.89
CA THR A 55 -0.27 -3.13 -10.56
C THR A 55 1.02 -2.31 -10.67
N HIS A 56 1.02 -1.19 -11.41
CA HIS A 56 2.13 -0.26 -11.44
C HIS A 56 2.46 0.33 -10.05
N SER A 57 1.46 0.50 -9.17
CA SER A 57 1.66 0.91 -7.77
C SER A 57 2.55 -0.06 -7.01
N ILE A 58 2.31 -1.37 -7.14
CA ILE A 58 3.11 -2.43 -6.52
C ILE A 58 4.56 -2.33 -7.00
N ARG A 59 4.79 -2.13 -8.30
CA ARG A 59 6.15 -1.98 -8.85
C ARG A 59 6.88 -0.77 -8.27
N LYS A 60 6.21 0.37 -8.11
CA LYS A 60 6.80 1.54 -7.45
C LYS A 60 7.13 1.26 -5.99
N ILE A 61 6.24 0.56 -5.28
CA ILE A 61 6.48 0.14 -3.90
C ILE A 61 7.66 -0.84 -3.82
N GLU A 62 7.81 -1.77 -4.76
CA GLU A 62 8.98 -2.65 -4.80
C GLU A 62 10.29 -1.89 -4.96
N SER A 63 10.35 -0.92 -5.88
CA SER A 63 11.52 -0.04 -6.04
C SER A 63 11.79 0.76 -4.76
N PHE A 64 10.73 1.29 -4.15
CA PHE A 64 10.81 1.95 -2.86
C PHE A 64 11.36 1.03 -1.78
N LEU A 65 10.91 -0.23 -1.66
CA LEU A 65 11.40 -1.20 -0.67
C LEU A 65 12.85 -1.62 -0.92
N LYS A 66 13.30 -1.67 -2.18
CA LYS A 66 14.70 -1.90 -2.55
C LYS A 66 15.62 -0.71 -2.28
N GLY A 67 15.07 0.46 -1.94
CA GLY A 67 15.83 1.69 -1.73
C GLY A 67 16.28 2.35 -3.03
N GLU A 68 15.59 2.07 -4.14
CA GLU A 68 15.81 2.76 -5.42
C GLU A 68 15.21 4.18 -5.40
N THR A 69 14.20 4.40 -4.57
CA THR A 69 13.58 5.70 -4.30
C THR A 69 13.32 5.88 -2.80
N ASP A 70 13.37 7.12 -2.33
CA ASP A 70 13.07 7.49 -0.93
C ASP A 70 11.60 7.83 -0.72
N SER A 71 10.81 7.96 -1.79
CA SER A 71 9.38 8.18 -1.73
C SER A 71 8.61 7.48 -2.84
N VAL A 72 7.32 7.21 -2.59
CA VAL A 72 6.37 6.75 -3.60
C VAL A 72 4.99 7.35 -3.35
N GLU A 73 4.42 7.92 -4.41
CA GLU A 73 3.01 8.34 -4.47
C GLU A 73 2.17 7.19 -5.05
N SER A 74 1.21 6.69 -4.26
CA SER A 74 0.46 5.46 -4.55
C SER A 74 -1.06 5.64 -4.62
N GLY A 75 -1.60 6.85 -4.44
CA GLY A 75 -3.05 7.07 -4.34
C GLY A 75 -3.67 7.80 -5.52
N PHE A 76 -4.65 7.18 -6.18
CA PHE A 76 -5.63 7.87 -7.04
C PHE A 76 -6.98 7.15 -6.94
N ARG A 77 -8.00 7.82 -6.39
CA ARG A 77 -9.39 7.33 -6.38
C ARG A 77 -10.30 8.31 -7.10
N ILE A 78 -11.18 7.80 -7.97
CA ILE A 78 -12.34 8.51 -8.53
C ILE A 78 -13.59 7.91 -7.87
N PRO A 79 -14.61 8.71 -7.48
CA PRO A 79 -14.77 10.14 -7.73
C PRO A 79 -14.18 11.08 -6.67
N GLN A 80 -13.82 10.59 -5.48
CA GLN A 80 -13.19 11.40 -4.43
C GLN A 80 -11.69 11.14 -4.40
N ILE A 81 -10.90 12.18 -4.63
CA ILE A 81 -9.46 12.04 -4.74
C ILE A 81 -8.84 11.93 -3.35
N ILE A 82 -8.28 10.75 -3.06
CA ILE A 82 -7.50 10.47 -1.84
C ILE A 82 -6.10 10.07 -2.29
N TYR A 83 -5.11 10.80 -1.81
CA TYR A 83 -3.70 10.56 -2.06
C TYR A 83 -3.10 9.75 -0.92
N CYS A 84 -2.10 8.91 -1.24
CA CYS A 84 -1.26 8.29 -0.23
C CYS A 84 0.19 8.29 -0.67
N ASP A 85 1.05 8.77 0.23
CA ASP A 85 2.48 8.90 0.02
C ASP A 85 3.21 8.08 1.08
N LEU A 86 4.28 7.41 0.66
CA LEU A 86 5.20 6.69 1.52
C LEU A 86 6.56 7.37 1.42
N ASN A 87 7.14 7.75 2.55
CA ASN A 87 8.44 8.41 2.62
C ASN A 87 9.36 7.66 3.60
N ARG A 88 10.62 7.42 3.19
CA ARG A 88 11.65 6.96 4.13
C ARG A 88 12.18 8.16 4.91
N VAL A 89 12.18 8.07 6.23
CA VAL A 89 12.70 9.11 7.13
C VAL A 89 13.63 8.44 8.14
N GLY A 90 14.93 8.36 7.81
CA GLY A 90 15.89 7.61 8.62
C GLY A 90 15.55 6.12 8.67
N ASP A 91 15.32 5.61 9.88
CA ASP A 91 14.90 4.22 10.12
C ASP A 91 13.36 4.05 10.19
N SER A 92 12.61 5.08 9.81
CA SER A 92 11.15 5.12 9.83
C SER A 92 10.54 5.22 8.43
N LEU A 93 9.30 4.76 8.33
CA LEU A 93 8.37 4.96 7.22
C LEU A 93 7.32 5.97 7.65
N ASP A 94 7.28 7.12 6.99
CA ASP A 94 6.18 8.08 7.10
C ASP A 94 5.15 7.78 6.02
N PHE A 95 3.93 7.44 6.44
CA PHE A 95 2.78 7.24 5.58
C PHE A 95 1.83 8.43 5.73
N HIS A 96 1.59 9.14 4.63
CA HIS A 96 0.74 10.32 4.60
C HIS A 96 -0.47 10.06 3.70
N VAL A 97 -1.67 10.18 4.25
CA VAL A 97 -2.93 10.13 3.50
C VAL A 97 -3.62 11.48 3.57
N TYR A 98 -3.98 12.03 2.42
CA TYR A 98 -4.63 13.34 2.38
C TYR A 98 -5.64 13.48 1.25
N SER A 99 -6.59 14.39 1.44
CA SER A 99 -7.56 14.82 0.44
C SER A 99 -8.03 16.24 0.77
N THR A 100 -7.83 17.16 -0.16
CA THR A 100 -8.31 18.54 -0.02
C THR A 100 -9.84 18.62 -0.07
N GLU A 101 -10.49 17.71 -0.80
CA GLU A 101 -11.94 17.68 -0.94
C GLU A 101 -12.63 17.14 0.32
N LEU A 102 -12.00 16.18 1.00
CA LEU A 102 -12.55 15.54 2.19
C LEU A 102 -12.04 16.14 3.50
N SER A 103 -11.18 17.16 3.45
CA SER A 103 -10.47 17.70 4.63
C SER A 103 -9.74 16.60 5.41
N LEU A 104 -9.19 15.63 4.68
CA LEU A 104 -8.42 14.52 5.23
C LEU A 104 -6.93 14.89 5.21
N ASP A 105 -6.27 14.77 6.35
CA ASP A 105 -4.82 14.93 6.49
C ASP A 105 -4.36 14.07 7.68
N LYS A 106 -3.77 12.91 7.38
CA LYS A 106 -3.38 11.89 8.37
C LYS A 106 -1.98 11.40 8.08
N ARG A 107 -1.13 11.38 9.11
CA ARG A 107 0.23 10.86 9.04
C ARG A 107 0.45 9.81 10.10
N MET A 108 1.08 8.72 9.70
CA MET A 108 1.48 7.64 10.60
C MET A 108 2.92 7.28 10.34
N GLU A 109 3.70 7.22 11.40
CA GLU A 109 5.10 6.82 11.33
C GLU A 109 5.25 5.44 11.97
N VAL A 110 5.86 4.51 11.24
CA VAL A 110 6.24 3.19 11.75
C VAL A 110 7.71 2.95 11.48
N LYS A 111 8.35 2.06 12.23
CA LYS A 111 9.72 1.62 11.92
C LYS A 111 9.76 1.03 10.51
N PHE A 112 10.77 1.39 9.72
CA PHE A 112 10.96 0.81 8.39
C PHE A 112 11.57 -0.59 8.49
N GLU A 113 10.72 -1.56 8.83
CA GLU A 113 11.05 -2.97 8.95
C GLU A 113 9.99 -3.77 8.20
N ILE A 114 10.39 -4.47 7.14
CA ILE A 114 9.49 -5.27 6.31
C ILE A 114 9.23 -6.59 7.04
N ILE A 115 7.98 -6.77 7.50
CA ILE A 115 7.52 -8.01 8.12
C ILE A 115 7.14 -9.02 7.03
N GLU A 116 6.40 -8.56 6.03
CA GLU A 116 5.88 -9.40 4.95
C GLU A 116 5.77 -8.60 3.66
N PHE A 117 6.11 -9.25 2.53
CA PHE A 117 5.71 -8.78 1.21
C PHE A 117 5.39 -10.00 0.33
N GLU A 118 4.10 -10.32 0.21
CA GLU A 118 3.61 -11.46 -0.57
C GLU A 118 2.91 -10.97 -1.84
N ARG A 119 3.18 -11.66 -2.95
CA ARG A 119 2.45 -11.47 -4.20
C ARG A 119 1.89 -12.80 -4.63
N SER A 120 0.58 -12.84 -4.72
CA SER A 120 -0.17 -13.98 -5.18
C SER A 120 -1.07 -13.45 -6.28
N PHE A 121 -0.51 -13.17 -7.46
CA PHE A 121 -1.23 -12.85 -8.70
C PHE A 121 -0.28 -13.09 -9.89
N LEU A 122 -0.81 -13.50 -11.04
CA LEU A 122 -0.03 -13.68 -12.26
C LEU A 122 -0.15 -12.43 -13.12
N ASN A 123 0.80 -11.51 -12.99
CA ASN A 123 0.81 -10.32 -13.85
C ASN A 123 1.02 -10.73 -15.31
N PHE A 124 0.12 -10.32 -16.21
CA PHE A 124 0.20 -10.65 -17.64
C PHE A 124 1.56 -10.29 -18.27
N TYR A 125 2.18 -9.22 -17.77
CA TYR A 125 3.46 -8.70 -18.27
C TYR A 125 4.70 -9.43 -17.74
N ASP A 126 4.57 -10.24 -16.69
CA ASP A 126 5.70 -10.98 -16.10
C ASP A 126 5.82 -12.39 -16.73
N GLN A 127 4.96 -12.75 -17.69
CA GLN A 127 4.99 -14.01 -18.45
C GLN A 127 5.95 -14.01 -19.66
N LYS A 128 6.92 -13.09 -19.72
CA LYS A 128 7.89 -12.99 -20.83
C LYS A 128 9.30 -13.39 -20.45
#